data_AF-A0A935KQB5-F1
#
_entry.id   AF-A0A935KQB5-F1
#
_cell.length_a   1.000
_cell.length_b   1.000
_cell.length_c   1.000
_cell.angle_alpha   90.00
_cell.angle_beta   90.00
_cell.angle_gamma   90.00
#
_symmetry.space_group_name_H-M   'P 1'
#
loop_
_entity.id
_entity.type
_entity.pdbx_description
1 polymer ?
#
loop_
_entity_poly.entity_id
_entity_poly.type
_entity_poly.pdbx_seq_one_letter_code
_entity_poly.pdbx_strand_id
1 'polypeptide(L)' 'MLKQKIEYIHNNPVRKSLVEKPEDWEYSSAKDYYTDKKGLLDIVRLV' A
#
# COMPACT_ATOMS: atom_id res chain seq x y z
N MET A 1 12.96 4.08 9.57
CA MET A 1 13.60 4.53 8.31
C MET A 1 13.17 3.61 7.17
N LEU A 2 12.84 4.16 6.00
CA LEU A 2 12.08 3.56 4.87
C LEU A 2 10.76 2.85 5.23
N LYS A 3 10.78 1.76 6.00
CA LYS A 3 9.57 1.00 6.41
C LYS A 3 8.50 1.90 7.02
N GLN A 4 8.89 2.76 7.96
CA GLN A 4 7.98 3.74 8.57
C GLN A 4 7.32 4.68 7.53
N LYS A 5 8.05 5.09 6.49
CA LYS A 5 7.51 5.95 5.43
C LYS A 5 6.53 5.17 4.55
N ILE A 6 6.84 3.91 4.23
CA ILE A 6 5.96 3.00 3.49
C ILE A 6 4.66 2.77 4.29
N GLU A 7 4.76 2.44 5.57
CA GLU A 7 3.61 2.29 6.46
C GLU A 7 2.76 3.56 6.52
N TYR A 8 3.39 4.74 6.63
CA TYR A 8 2.67 6.02 6.59
C TYR A 8 1.92 6.20 5.27
N ILE A 9 2.57 5.96 4.12
CA ILE A 9 1.97 6.12 2.80
C ILE A 9 0.79 5.15 2.61
N HIS A 10 0.96 3.88 2.96
CA HIS A 10 -0.09 2.87 2.85
C HIS A 10 -1.28 3.15 3.76
N ASN A 11 -1.07 3.77 4.92
CA ASN A 11 -2.16 4.15 5.83
C ASN A 11 -2.86 5.47 5.48
N ASN A 12 -2.37 6.26 4.50
CA ASN A 12 -3.01 7.52 4.12
C ASN A 12 -4.49 7.38 3.71
N PRO A 13 -4.89 6.38 2.90
CA PRO A 13 -6.30 6.15 2.56
C PRO A 13 -7.17 5.83 3.78
N VAL A 14 -6.64 5.06 4.74
CA VAL A 14 -7.32 4.72 6.00
C VAL A 14 -7.51 5.95 6.89
N ARG A 15 -6.45 6.77 7.06
CA ARG A 15 -6.49 8.02 7.83
C ARG A 15 -7.48 9.04 7.26
N LYS A 16 -7.79 8.95 5.97
CA LYS A 16 -8.80 9.77 5.28
C LYS A 16 -10.18 9.11 5.25
N SER A 17 -10.35 7.96 5.89
CA SER A 17 -11.61 7.18 5.92
C SER A 17 -12.13 6.81 4.53
N LEU A 18 -11.24 6.64 3.55
CA LEU A 18 -11.61 6.20 2.21
C LEU A 18 -11.78 4.69 2.11
N VAL A 19 -11.04 3.95 2.94
CA VAL A 19 -11.05 2.48 3.05
C VAL A 19 -10.80 2.07 4.51
N GLU A 20 -11.20 0.85 4.87
CA GLU A 20 -10.98 0.30 6.21
C GLU A 20 -9.55 -0.22 6.42
N LYS A 21 -8.96 -0.82 5.38
CA LYS A 21 -7.59 -1.37 5.44
C LYS A 21 -6.71 -0.80 4.32
N PRO A 22 -5.38 -0.72 4.52
CA PRO A 22 -4.47 -0.24 3.49
C PRO A 22 -4.56 -0.99 2.16
N GLU A 23 -4.65 -2.33 2.19
CA GLU A 23 -4.70 -3.20 1.02
C GLU A 23 -5.98 -3.08 0.18
N ASP A 24 -7.03 -2.46 0.73
CA ASP A 24 -8.29 -2.19 0.01
C ASP A 24 -8.15 -0.98 -0.92
N TRP A 25 -7.12 -0.15 -0.76
CA TRP A 25 -6.87 0.98 -1.66
C TRP A 25 -6.17 0.54 -2.95
N GLU A 26 -6.96 0.40 -4.02
CA GLU A 26 -6.52 -0.14 -5.31
C GLU A 26 -5.37 0.64 -5.96
N TYR A 27 -5.30 1.95 -5.72
CA TYR A 27 -4.30 2.85 -6.32
C TYR A 27 -3.04 2.99 -5.45
N SER A 28 -2.62 1.90 -4.82
CA SER A 28 -1.35 1.81 -4.09
C SER A 28 -0.76 0.41 -4.16
N SER A 29 0.52 0.30 -3.83
CA SER A 29 1.21 -0.98 -3.66
C SER A 29 0.85 -1.72 -2.37
N ALA A 30 -0.07 -1.20 -1.53
CA ALA A 30 -0.37 -1.78 -0.23
C ALA A 30 -0.86 -3.24 -0.36
N LYS A 31 -1.62 -3.57 -1.41
CA LYS A 31 -2.13 -4.93 -1.66
C LYS A 31 -1.00 -5.96 -1.80
N ASP A 32 0.02 -5.66 -2.61
CA ASP A 32 1.19 -6.53 -2.78
C ASP A 32 2.07 -6.61 -1.52
N TYR A 33 2.02 -5.60 -0.66
CA TYR A 33 2.83 -5.55 0.57
C TYR A 33 2.19 -6.30 1.75
N TYR A 34 0.86 -6.33 1.82
CA TYR A 34 0.14 -6.90 2.97
C TYR A 34 -0.61 -8.20 2.63
N THR A 35 -0.66 -8.59 1.36
CA THR A 35 -1.35 -9.81 0.92
C THR A 35 -0.53 -10.54 -0.15
N ASP A 36 -0.83 -11.81 -0.38
CA ASP A 36 -0.25 -12.59 -1.49
C ASP A 36 -0.94 -12.33 -2.84
N LYS A 37 -1.74 -11.26 -2.95
CA LYS A 37 -2.48 -10.90 -4.17
C LYS A 37 -1.75 -9.78 -4.90
N LYS A 38 -1.75 -9.86 -6.23
CA LYS A 38 -1.25 -8.79 -7.09
C LYS A 38 -2.15 -7.56 -7.02
N GLY A 39 -1.56 -6.39 -6.78
CA GLY A 39 -2.23 -5.09 -6.86
C GLY A 39 -2.41 -4.59 -8.29
N LEU A 40 -3.10 -3.46 -8.44
CA LEU A 40 -3.33 -2.84 -9.75
C LEU A 40 -2.03 -2.28 -10.36
N LEU A 41 -1.07 -1.90 -9.51
CA LEU A 41 0.18 -1.26 -9.91
C LEU A 41 1.31 -2.29 -10.02
N ASP A 42 2.08 -2.24 -11.09
CA ASP A 42 3.30 -3.04 -11.19
C ASP A 42 4.41 -2.45 -10.31
N ILE A 43 5.10 -3.33 -9.56
CA ILE A 43 6.20 -2.96 -8.67
C ILE A 43 7.53 -3.25 -9.37
N VAL A 44 8.31 -2.20 -9.60
CA VAL A 44 9.69 -2.32 -10.10
C VAL A 44 10.66 -2.30 -8.93
N ARG A 45 11.49 -3.33 -8.81
CA ARG A 45 12.60 -3.36 -7.85
C ARG A 45 13.86 -2.87 -8.53
N LEU A 46 14.39 -1.75 -8.06
CA LEU A 46 15.67 -1.25 -8.50
C LEU A 46 16.77 -1.97 -7.71
N VAL A 47 17.68 -2.60 -8.45
CA VAL A 47 18.92 -3.18 -7.92
C VAL A 47 20.01 -2.14 -7.82
#